data_AF-A0A9D2EJZ8-F1
#
_entry.id   AF-A0A9D2EJZ8-F1
#
_cell.length_a   1.000
_cell.length_b   1.000
_cell.length_c   1.000
_cell.angle_alpha   90.00
_cell.angle_beta   90.00
_cell.angle_gamma   90.00
#
_symmetry.space_group_name_H-M   'P 1'
#
loop_
_entity.id
_entity.type
_entity.pdbx_description
1 polymer ?
#
loop_
_entity_poly.entity_id
_entity_poly.type
_entity_poly.pdbx_seq_one_letter_code
_entity_poly.pdbx_strand_id
1 'polypeptide(L)'
;EIIRAVTILVVFCPCALVLATPTAIMAAIGNATRHGFLVREGDTLERLANVSKITFDKTGTLTFGTPEVVAVRCVNDAGAGKPAAETTADAKITAGVQPTASDLRLYGLSAAAESLSEHPLGRAVVRCYKNSTGQSPAAAESFQMIPGQGVSARVDGVSVLAGSTKMLAAHQIPIPDSVKKETAQYLSEGCTVIYIAADNVLAGYIVLSDTVRPETEPMIERLHKLGVQPVLLTGDNENAASAIACQLGIRKVHAGCRPEDKLHWIDSYQKNGDAVCMIGDGINDAPALKKSDVGIAMGGIGSDIAVDAADIALVDDEVKELPHLFALSKRMMTTIKLNLSFSMTLNFVAIALAITGILNPVVGALVHNAGSVLVIINSALLLKWKAKNLA
;
A
#
# COMPACT_ATOMS: atom_id res chain seq x y z
N GLU A 1 24.70 -55.50 24.42
CA GLU A 1 23.75 -54.85 25.33
C GLU A 1 24.08 -53.38 25.61
N ILE A 2 24.95 -53.04 26.57
CA ILE A 2 25.15 -51.64 27.04
C ILE A 2 25.55 -50.67 25.91
N ILE A 3 26.49 -51.05 25.05
CA ILE A 3 26.93 -50.19 23.93
C ILE A 3 25.77 -49.86 22.97
N ARG A 4 24.90 -50.84 22.68
CA ARG A 4 23.73 -50.62 21.80
C ARG A 4 22.72 -49.68 22.47
N ALA A 5 22.46 -49.85 23.76
CA ALA A 5 21.59 -48.95 24.51
C ALA A 5 22.12 -47.51 24.53
N VAL A 6 23.43 -47.33 24.74
CA VAL A 6 24.09 -46.02 24.67
C VAL A 6 24.01 -45.44 23.26
N THR A 7 24.23 -46.23 22.20
CA THR A 7 24.09 -45.75 20.81
C THR A 7 22.67 -45.26 20.54
N ILE A 8 21.64 -46.01 20.96
CA ILE A 8 20.23 -45.61 20.75
C ILE A 8 19.94 -44.29 21.46
N LEU A 9 20.40 -44.12 22.71
CA LEU A 9 20.22 -42.87 23.46
C LEU A 9 20.91 -41.68 22.78
N VAL A 10 22.12 -41.87 22.27
CA VAL A 10 22.88 -40.82 21.57
C VAL A 10 22.17 -40.41 20.27
N VAL A 11 21.71 -41.38 19.50
CA VAL A 11 21.10 -41.16 18.18
C VAL A 11 19.66 -40.64 18.27
N PHE A 12 18.97 -40.87 19.39
CA PHE A 12 17.61 -40.39 19.62
C PHE A 12 17.51 -38.86 19.73
N CYS A 13 18.60 -38.19 20.13
CA CYS A 13 18.60 -36.75 20.31
C CYS A 13 18.19 -36.04 19.00
N PRO A 14 17.18 -35.17 18.97
CA PRO A 14 16.68 -34.58 17.73
C PRO A 14 17.23 -33.16 17.47
N CYS A 15 18.54 -32.90 17.57
CA CYS A 15 19.07 -31.54 17.41
C CYS A 15 18.74 -30.90 16.05
N ALA A 16 18.88 -31.66 14.95
CA ALA A 16 18.55 -31.17 13.62
C ALA A 16 17.06 -30.79 13.47
N LEU A 17 16.18 -31.52 14.15
CA LEU A 17 14.74 -31.23 14.20
C LEU A 17 14.47 -29.91 14.92
N VAL A 18 15.11 -29.72 16.09
CA VAL A 18 14.97 -28.50 16.91
C VAL A 18 15.50 -27.28 16.18
N LEU A 19 16.56 -27.43 15.36
CA LEU A 19 17.16 -26.34 14.60
C LEU A 19 16.42 -26.02 13.29
N ALA A 20 15.62 -26.95 12.75
CA ALA A 20 15.02 -26.83 11.41
C ALA A 20 14.19 -25.55 11.24
N THR A 21 13.30 -25.27 12.19
CA THR A 21 12.38 -24.13 12.15
C THR A 21 13.07 -22.78 12.41
N PRO A 22 13.75 -22.56 13.55
CA PRO A 22 14.32 -21.25 13.86
C PRO A 22 15.39 -20.80 12.86
N THR A 23 16.17 -21.73 12.29
CA THR A 23 17.18 -21.39 11.27
C THR A 23 16.54 -20.95 9.96
N ALA A 24 15.44 -21.58 9.55
CA ALA A 24 14.72 -21.22 8.33
C ALA A 24 14.00 -19.87 8.49
N ILE A 25 13.35 -19.64 9.65
CA ILE A 25 12.70 -18.37 9.97
C ILE A 25 13.71 -17.24 9.97
N MET A 26 14.84 -17.39 10.68
CA MET A 26 15.87 -16.35 10.73
C MET A 26 16.44 -16.04 9.33
N ALA A 27 16.65 -17.07 8.51
CA ALA A 27 17.10 -16.89 7.13
C ALA A 27 16.06 -16.17 6.26
N ALA A 28 14.77 -16.45 6.46
CA ALA A 28 13.68 -15.80 5.75
C ALA A 28 13.50 -14.34 6.21
N ILE A 29 13.55 -14.04 7.51
CA ILE A 29 13.53 -12.67 8.03
C ILE A 29 14.71 -11.87 7.45
N GLY A 30 15.92 -12.43 7.49
CA GLY A 30 17.09 -11.79 6.90
C GLY A 30 16.97 -11.54 5.39
N ASN A 31 16.23 -12.39 4.67
CA ASN A 31 15.89 -12.14 3.27
C ASN A 31 14.83 -11.02 3.13
N ALA A 32 13.74 -11.10 3.89
CA ALA A 32 12.66 -10.12 3.87
C ALA A 32 13.17 -8.70 4.19
N THR A 33 14.06 -8.55 5.17
CA THR A 33 14.69 -7.27 5.50
C THR A 33 15.56 -6.70 4.38
N ARG A 34 16.23 -7.55 3.59
CA ARG A 34 16.96 -7.11 2.38
C ARG A 34 16.03 -6.62 1.26
N HIS A 35 14.75 -6.97 1.34
CA HIS A 35 13.69 -6.56 0.43
C HIS A 35 12.76 -5.51 1.07
N GLY A 36 13.21 -4.83 2.13
CA GLY A 36 12.47 -3.70 2.73
C GLY A 36 11.41 -4.07 3.75
N PHE A 37 11.31 -5.34 4.18
CA PHE A 37 10.32 -5.77 5.19
C PHE A 37 10.95 -5.96 6.57
N LEU A 38 10.41 -5.26 7.57
CA LEU A 38 10.73 -5.44 8.98
C LEU A 38 9.70 -6.34 9.63
N VAL A 39 10.10 -7.58 9.94
CA VAL A 39 9.24 -8.57 10.58
C VAL A 39 9.44 -8.50 12.10
N ARG A 40 8.36 -8.33 12.87
CA ARG A 40 8.44 -8.21 14.34
C ARG A 40 8.53 -9.56 15.04
N GLU A 41 7.72 -10.51 14.63
CA GLU A 41 7.61 -11.83 15.28
C GLU A 41 7.90 -12.96 14.28
N GLY A 42 8.64 -13.98 14.70
CA GLY A 42 9.11 -15.04 13.79
C GLY A 42 8.03 -15.94 13.20
N ASP A 43 6.94 -16.14 13.94
CA ASP A 43 5.77 -16.92 13.49
C ASP A 43 4.95 -16.17 12.41
N THR A 44 5.13 -14.85 12.26
CA THR A 44 4.43 -14.02 11.27
C THR A 44 4.62 -14.56 9.86
N LEU A 45 5.84 -14.98 9.49
CA LEU A 45 6.09 -15.55 8.16
C LEU A 45 5.45 -16.93 8.00
N GLU A 46 5.23 -17.67 9.09
CA GLU A 46 4.49 -18.94 9.06
C GLU A 46 3.00 -18.69 8.84
N ARG A 47 2.42 -17.72 9.56
CA ARG A 47 1.04 -17.26 9.36
C ARG A 47 0.83 -16.77 7.92
N LEU A 48 1.75 -15.94 7.42
CA LEU A 48 1.70 -15.37 6.07
C LEU A 48 1.71 -16.44 4.97
N ALA A 49 2.43 -17.55 5.17
CA ALA A 49 2.50 -18.64 4.19
C ALA A 49 1.13 -19.30 3.94
N ASN A 50 0.22 -19.23 4.91
CA ASN A 50 -1.13 -19.81 4.84
C ASN A 50 -2.20 -18.83 4.35
N VAL A 51 -1.85 -17.55 4.17
CA VAL A 51 -2.80 -16.51 3.74
C VAL A 51 -3.35 -16.81 2.35
N SER A 52 -4.68 -16.84 2.25
CA SER A 52 -5.43 -17.02 1.01
C SER A 52 -6.03 -15.71 0.48
N LYS A 53 -6.22 -14.71 1.35
CA LYS A 53 -6.76 -13.39 0.97
C LYS A 53 -5.87 -12.26 1.43
N ILE A 54 -5.68 -11.28 0.56
CA ILE A 54 -4.97 -10.05 0.87
C ILE A 54 -5.93 -8.87 0.67
N THR A 55 -6.22 -8.16 1.76
CA THR A 55 -7.06 -6.97 1.76
C THR A 55 -6.18 -5.73 1.71
N PHE A 56 -6.47 -4.83 0.79
CA PHE A 56 -5.75 -3.58 0.62
C PHE A 56 -6.63 -2.41 1.02
N ASP A 57 -6.09 -1.48 1.81
CA ASP A 57 -6.57 -0.11 1.75
C ASP A 57 -6.23 0.52 0.39
N LYS A 58 -7.01 1.51 -0.03
CA LYS A 58 -6.76 2.21 -1.30
C LYS A 58 -5.69 3.28 -1.13
N THR A 59 -5.93 4.22 -0.23
CA THR A 59 -5.19 5.49 -0.19
C THR A 59 -3.85 5.27 0.50
N GLY A 60 -2.76 5.77 -0.09
CA GLY A 60 -1.40 5.61 0.43
C GLY A 60 -0.81 4.19 0.31
N THR A 61 -1.66 3.18 0.10
CA THR A 61 -1.27 1.79 -0.16
C THR A 61 -1.20 1.50 -1.67
N LEU A 62 -2.34 1.35 -2.35
CA LEU A 62 -2.38 1.10 -3.81
C LEU A 62 -2.12 2.36 -4.63
N THR A 63 -2.40 3.52 -4.03
CA THR A 63 -2.11 4.85 -4.55
C THR A 63 -0.97 5.51 -3.77
N PHE A 64 -0.50 6.65 -4.24
CA PHE A 64 0.51 7.43 -3.52
C PHE A 64 -0.05 8.12 -2.27
N GLY A 65 -1.37 8.23 -2.11
CA GLY A 65 -2.00 8.93 -0.98
C GLY A 65 -1.76 10.45 -0.99
N THR A 66 -1.14 10.97 -2.05
CA THR A 66 -0.94 12.40 -2.27
C THR A 66 -1.65 12.79 -3.55
N PRO A 67 -2.83 13.44 -3.46
CA PRO A 67 -3.61 13.78 -4.63
C PRO A 67 -2.82 14.61 -5.63
N GLU A 68 -3.06 14.38 -6.92
CA GLU A 68 -2.49 15.12 -8.03
C GLU A 68 -3.58 15.82 -8.82
N VAL A 69 -3.26 17.01 -9.33
CA VAL A 69 -4.16 17.73 -10.22
C VAL A 69 -4.16 17.05 -11.59
N VAL A 70 -5.30 16.46 -11.97
CA VAL A 70 -5.47 15.73 -13.23
C VAL A 70 -6.20 16.54 -14.31
N ALA A 71 -6.94 17.57 -13.90
CA ALA A 71 -7.58 18.49 -14.83
C ALA A 71 -7.78 19.88 -14.20
N VAL A 72 -7.65 20.90 -15.04
CA VAL A 72 -8.04 22.28 -14.74
C VAL A 72 -8.87 22.77 -15.91
N ARG A 73 -10.04 23.36 -15.61
CA ARG A 73 -10.94 23.88 -16.64
C ARG A 73 -11.52 25.22 -16.22
N CYS A 74 -11.22 26.24 -17.02
CA CYS A 74 -11.85 27.54 -16.98
C CYS A 74 -13.21 27.49 -17.70
N VAL A 75 -14.24 28.06 -17.08
CA VAL A 75 -15.61 28.12 -17.60
C VAL A 75 -15.97 29.56 -17.99
N ASN A 76 -15.48 30.54 -17.24
CA ASN A 76 -15.66 31.96 -17.53
C ASN A 76 -14.33 32.69 -17.38
N ASP A 77 -14.00 33.56 -18.35
CA ASP A 77 -12.95 34.58 -18.20
C ASP A 77 -13.45 35.71 -17.27
N ALA A 78 -13.82 35.37 -16.04
CA ALA A 78 -14.25 36.34 -15.03
C ALA A 78 -13.01 37.08 -14.49
N GLY A 79 -12.65 38.18 -15.16
CA GLY A 79 -11.57 39.08 -14.74
C GLY A 79 -10.82 39.71 -15.91
N ALA A 80 -11.50 40.52 -16.73
CA ALA A 80 -10.87 41.36 -17.76
C ALA A 80 -10.03 42.48 -17.11
N GLY A 81 -8.85 42.11 -16.63
CA GLY A 81 -7.70 42.97 -16.35
C GLY A 81 -6.49 42.36 -17.08
N LYS A 82 -5.76 43.22 -17.80
CA LYS A 82 -4.74 42.94 -18.82
C LYS A 82 -3.92 41.63 -18.69
N PRO A 83 -3.55 41.00 -19.81
CA PRO A 83 -2.65 39.84 -19.82
C PRO A 83 -1.29 40.21 -19.23
N ALA A 84 -0.90 39.56 -18.14
CA ALA A 84 0.50 39.49 -17.74
C ALA A 84 1.17 38.43 -18.61
N ALA A 85 2.01 38.89 -19.54
CA ALA A 85 3.00 38.18 -20.34
C ALA A 85 2.64 36.75 -20.80
N GLU A 86 2.48 36.62 -22.12
CA GLU A 86 2.60 35.36 -22.87
C GLU A 86 3.73 34.50 -22.30
N THR A 87 3.35 33.52 -21.49
CA THR A 87 4.24 32.43 -21.11
C THR A 87 3.56 31.17 -21.61
N THR A 88 3.81 30.85 -22.88
CA THR A 88 3.68 29.49 -23.40
C THR A 88 4.72 28.64 -22.68
N ALA A 89 4.44 28.30 -21.42
CA ALA A 89 5.14 27.25 -20.73
C ALA A 89 4.57 25.92 -21.23
N ASP A 90 5.45 24.98 -21.55
CA ASP A 90 5.14 23.56 -21.81
C ASP A 90 4.59 22.86 -20.54
N ALA A 91 3.57 23.44 -19.91
CA ALA A 91 2.94 22.93 -18.71
C ALA A 91 2.10 21.69 -19.08
N LYS A 92 2.65 20.51 -18.79
CA LYS A 92 1.94 19.23 -18.91
C LYS A 92 0.98 19.06 -17.74
N ILE A 93 -0.19 19.71 -17.81
CA ILE A 93 -1.26 19.57 -16.80
C ILE A 93 -2.24 18.44 -17.17
N THR A 94 -2.07 17.79 -18.33
CA THR A 94 -3.06 16.84 -18.85
C THR A 94 -2.43 15.65 -19.55
N ALA A 95 -3.02 14.47 -19.35
CA ALA A 95 -2.97 13.38 -20.30
C ALA A 95 -3.77 13.78 -21.57
N GLY A 96 -3.14 14.49 -22.50
CA GLY A 96 -3.62 14.59 -23.89
C GLY A 96 -4.24 15.92 -24.39
N VAL A 97 -4.37 16.98 -23.57
CA VAL A 97 -4.84 18.31 -24.03
C VAL A 97 -3.95 19.42 -23.47
N GLN A 98 -3.43 20.32 -24.32
CA GLN A 98 -2.64 21.47 -23.84
C GLN A 98 -3.55 22.46 -23.07
N PRO A 99 -3.17 22.89 -21.85
CA PRO A 99 -3.95 23.85 -21.08
C PRO A 99 -4.00 25.21 -21.79
N THR A 100 -5.17 25.85 -21.78
CA THR A 100 -5.34 27.21 -22.32
C THR A 100 -4.72 28.25 -21.38
N ALA A 101 -4.45 29.46 -21.88
CA ALA A 101 -3.97 30.58 -21.05
C ALA A 101 -4.92 30.89 -19.88
N SER A 102 -6.23 30.74 -20.09
CA SER A 102 -7.25 30.92 -19.04
C SER A 102 -7.19 29.82 -17.98
N ASP A 103 -6.91 28.56 -18.36
CA ASP A 103 -6.74 27.45 -17.41
C ASP A 103 -5.52 27.66 -16.50
N LEU A 104 -4.39 28.14 -17.06
CA LEU A 104 -3.18 28.45 -16.30
C LEU A 104 -3.41 29.58 -15.30
N ARG A 105 -4.16 30.62 -15.70
CA ARG A 105 -4.52 31.72 -14.80
C ARG A 105 -5.43 31.25 -13.66
N LEU A 106 -6.46 30.44 -13.96
CA LEU A 106 -7.33 29.83 -12.97
C LEU A 106 -6.52 28.98 -11.98
N TYR A 107 -5.56 28.20 -12.51
CA TYR A 107 -4.71 27.36 -11.69
C TYR A 107 -3.83 28.18 -10.74
N GLY A 108 -3.25 29.28 -11.23
CA GLY A 108 -2.47 30.23 -10.43
C GLY A 108 -3.30 30.87 -9.30
N LEU A 109 -4.52 31.32 -9.61
CA LEU A 109 -5.44 31.88 -8.60
C LEU A 109 -5.79 30.84 -7.53
N SER A 110 -6.07 29.60 -7.92
CA SER A 110 -6.36 28.52 -6.96
C SER A 110 -5.15 28.18 -6.10
N ALA A 111 -3.96 28.08 -6.69
CA ALA A 111 -2.74 27.78 -5.97
C ALA A 111 -2.37 28.92 -5.01
N ALA A 112 -2.63 30.17 -5.38
CA ALA A 112 -2.47 31.31 -4.48
C ALA A 112 -3.47 31.25 -3.32
N ALA A 113 -4.76 31.03 -3.59
CA ALA A 113 -5.78 30.93 -2.55
C ALA A 113 -5.51 29.78 -1.55
N GLU A 114 -4.98 28.65 -2.03
CA GLU A 114 -4.63 27.48 -1.21
C GLU A 114 -3.21 27.55 -0.61
N SER A 115 -2.43 28.60 -0.88
CA SER A 115 -1.02 28.70 -0.46
C SER A 115 -0.82 28.69 1.06
N LEU A 116 -1.83 29.16 1.81
CA LEU A 116 -1.86 29.20 3.28
C LEU A 116 -2.70 28.06 3.88
N SER A 117 -3.19 27.13 3.06
CA SER A 117 -4.04 26.02 3.47
C SER A 117 -3.21 24.86 4.03
N GLU A 118 -3.55 24.42 5.25
CA GLU A 118 -2.95 23.21 5.84
C GLU A 118 -3.62 21.93 5.35
N HIS A 119 -4.73 22.04 4.62
CA HIS A 119 -5.49 20.88 4.15
C HIS A 119 -4.70 20.10 3.07
N PRO A 120 -4.69 18.75 3.11
CA PRO A 120 -3.96 17.93 2.13
C PRO A 120 -4.27 18.26 0.67
N LEU A 121 -5.54 18.51 0.35
CA LEU A 121 -5.97 18.93 -1.00
C LEU A 121 -5.41 20.29 -1.41
N GLY A 122 -5.38 21.29 -0.52
CA GLY A 122 -4.82 22.60 -0.80
C GLY A 122 -3.31 22.52 -1.06
N ARG A 123 -2.60 21.78 -0.20
CA ARG A 123 -1.17 21.47 -0.39
C ARG A 123 -0.91 20.76 -1.71
N ALA A 124 -1.78 19.84 -2.13
CA ALA A 124 -1.69 19.16 -3.41
C ALA A 124 -1.82 20.13 -4.60
N VAL A 125 -2.81 21.03 -4.59
CA VAL A 125 -2.98 22.06 -5.64
C VAL A 125 -1.72 22.92 -5.76
N VAL A 126 -1.20 23.43 -4.64
CA VAL A 126 0.01 24.28 -4.61
C VAL A 126 1.25 23.54 -5.11
N ARG A 127 1.43 22.29 -4.67
CA ARG A 127 2.56 21.43 -5.08
C ARG A 127 2.51 21.14 -6.58
N CYS A 128 1.37 20.69 -7.08
CA CYS A 128 1.21 20.38 -8.50
C CYS A 128 1.38 21.64 -9.37
N TYR A 129 0.96 22.81 -8.90
CA TYR A 129 1.16 24.07 -9.62
C TYR A 129 2.64 24.40 -9.77
N LYS A 130 3.40 24.34 -8.66
CA LYS A 130 4.85 24.57 -8.65
C LYS A 130 5.59 23.59 -9.56
N ASN A 131 5.22 22.31 -9.52
CA ASN A 131 5.86 21.28 -10.35
C ASN A 131 5.54 21.45 -11.84
N SER A 132 4.32 21.87 -12.18
CA SER A 132 3.87 21.98 -13.58
C SER A 132 4.32 23.27 -14.25
N THR A 133 4.43 24.37 -13.51
CA THR A 133 4.74 25.71 -14.04
C THR A 133 6.17 26.17 -13.73
N GLY A 134 6.83 25.57 -12.73
CA GLY A 134 8.10 26.04 -12.19
C GLY A 134 7.99 27.36 -11.40
N GLN A 135 6.78 27.87 -11.18
CA GLN A 135 6.53 29.17 -10.54
C GLN A 135 5.94 29.00 -9.14
N SER A 136 6.28 29.94 -8.26
CA SER A 136 5.59 30.06 -6.97
C SER A 136 4.24 30.75 -7.18
N PRO A 137 3.19 30.33 -6.45
CA PRO A 137 1.91 31.03 -6.51
C PRO A 137 2.04 32.46 -5.97
N ALA A 138 1.18 33.36 -6.45
CA ALA A 138 1.08 34.72 -5.95
C ALA A 138 0.74 34.76 -4.45
N ALA A 139 1.05 35.87 -3.79
CA ALA A 139 0.73 36.05 -2.38
C ALA A 139 -0.79 36.18 -2.19
N ALA A 140 -1.34 35.40 -1.26
CA ALA A 140 -2.72 35.54 -0.83
C ALA A 140 -2.84 36.48 0.37
N GLU A 141 -3.78 37.40 0.30
CA GLU A 141 -4.19 38.27 1.40
C GLU A 141 -5.55 37.81 1.97
N SER A 142 -5.85 38.21 3.20
CA SER A 142 -7.17 37.95 3.84
C SER A 142 -7.64 36.50 3.77
N PHE A 143 -6.71 35.55 3.92
CA PHE A 143 -7.03 34.12 3.90
C PHE A 143 -7.97 33.72 5.04
N GLN A 144 -9.00 32.97 4.69
CA GLN A 144 -9.96 32.40 5.62
C GLN A 144 -10.28 30.96 5.23
N MET A 145 -10.09 30.04 6.17
CA MET A 145 -10.50 28.65 6.02
C MET A 145 -11.94 28.49 6.55
N ILE A 146 -12.81 27.88 5.75
CA ILE A 146 -14.20 27.59 6.12
C ILE A 146 -14.35 26.06 6.21
N PRO A 147 -14.36 25.49 7.43
CA PRO A 147 -14.38 24.05 7.64
C PRO A 147 -15.52 23.35 6.90
N GLY A 148 -15.19 22.28 6.17
CA GLY A 148 -16.15 21.48 5.40
C GLY A 148 -16.70 22.16 4.14
N GLN A 149 -16.20 23.35 3.78
CA GLN A 149 -16.63 24.08 2.60
C GLN A 149 -15.47 24.41 1.65
N GLY A 150 -14.37 24.98 2.14
CA GLY A 150 -13.23 25.39 1.32
C GLY A 150 -12.44 26.55 1.93
N VAL A 151 -11.75 27.32 1.08
CA VAL A 151 -10.94 28.48 1.46
C VAL A 151 -11.36 29.73 0.67
N SER A 152 -11.22 30.89 1.32
CA SER A 152 -11.44 32.21 0.73
C SER A 152 -10.17 33.03 0.88
N ALA A 153 -9.77 33.73 -0.17
CA ALA A 153 -8.60 34.61 -0.13
C ALA A 153 -8.75 35.76 -1.14
N ARG A 154 -7.87 36.75 -1.03
CA ARG A 154 -7.71 37.80 -2.05
C ARG A 154 -6.35 37.64 -2.73
N VAL A 155 -6.36 37.55 -4.05
CA VAL A 155 -5.15 37.33 -4.88
C VAL A 155 -5.13 38.37 -5.98
N ASP A 156 -4.06 39.15 -6.08
CA ASP A 156 -3.92 40.24 -7.06
C ASP A 156 -5.13 41.20 -7.11
N GLY A 157 -5.73 41.46 -5.94
CA GLY A 157 -6.91 42.31 -5.79
C GLY A 157 -8.27 41.63 -6.06
N VAL A 158 -8.27 40.41 -6.62
CA VAL A 158 -9.46 39.59 -6.93
C VAL A 158 -9.86 38.75 -5.71
N SER A 159 -11.16 38.69 -5.42
CA SER A 159 -11.69 37.80 -4.37
C SER A 159 -11.84 36.38 -4.92
N VAL A 160 -11.13 35.41 -4.34
CA VAL A 160 -11.11 34.01 -4.78
C VAL A 160 -11.74 33.12 -3.71
N LEU A 161 -12.71 32.30 -4.13
CA LEU A 161 -13.29 31.22 -3.34
C LEU A 161 -12.91 29.89 -3.98
N ALA A 162 -12.28 28.99 -3.24
CA ALA A 162 -11.92 27.65 -3.71
C ALA A 162 -12.54 26.61 -2.77
N GLY A 163 -13.45 25.78 -3.28
CA GLY A 163 -14.12 24.81 -2.41
C GLY A 163 -15.18 23.94 -3.06
N SER A 164 -16.00 23.34 -2.21
CA SER A 164 -17.08 22.42 -2.57
C SER A 164 -18.32 23.16 -3.09
N THR A 165 -19.28 22.40 -3.64
CA THR A 165 -20.61 22.91 -4.04
C THR A 165 -21.35 23.63 -2.91
N LYS A 166 -21.13 23.25 -1.65
CA LYS A 166 -21.72 23.91 -0.47
C LYS A 166 -21.22 25.34 -0.31
N MET A 167 -19.93 25.58 -0.59
CA MET A 167 -19.33 26.91 -0.53
C MET A 167 -19.98 27.83 -1.58
N LEU A 168 -20.09 27.35 -2.82
CA LEU A 168 -20.70 28.12 -3.90
C LEU A 168 -22.18 28.42 -3.62
N ALA A 169 -22.93 27.44 -3.09
CA ALA A 169 -24.32 27.64 -2.70
C ALA A 169 -24.47 28.69 -1.57
N ALA A 170 -23.58 28.68 -0.57
CA ALA A 170 -23.59 29.66 0.52
C ALA A 170 -23.35 31.10 0.03
N HIS A 171 -22.53 31.25 -1.02
CA HIS A 171 -22.27 32.53 -1.68
C HIS A 171 -23.21 32.84 -2.86
N GLN A 172 -24.26 32.03 -3.05
CA GLN A 172 -25.26 32.19 -4.12
C GLN A 172 -24.66 32.17 -5.55
N ILE A 173 -23.57 31.44 -5.75
CA ILE A 173 -22.88 31.32 -7.03
C ILE A 173 -23.46 30.11 -7.79
N PRO A 174 -24.18 30.32 -8.91
CA PRO A 174 -24.77 29.22 -9.66
C PRO A 174 -23.71 28.42 -10.42
N ILE A 175 -23.81 27.09 -10.37
CA ILE A 175 -22.99 26.18 -11.19
C ILE A 175 -23.81 25.82 -12.43
N PRO A 176 -23.35 26.16 -13.66
CA PRO A 176 -24.03 25.81 -14.89
C PRO A 176 -24.20 24.29 -15.06
N ASP A 177 -25.28 23.85 -15.71
CA ASP A 177 -25.54 22.41 -15.88
C ASP A 177 -24.53 21.72 -16.80
N SER A 178 -23.88 22.44 -17.70
CA SER A 178 -22.74 21.94 -18.49
C SER A 178 -21.60 21.51 -17.57
N VAL A 179 -21.19 22.40 -16.65
CA VAL A 179 -20.13 22.14 -15.67
C VAL A 179 -20.50 20.97 -14.77
N LYS A 180 -21.75 20.90 -14.28
CA LYS A 180 -22.20 19.77 -13.45
C LYS A 180 -22.09 18.43 -14.18
N LYS A 181 -22.39 18.38 -15.48
CA LYS A 181 -22.27 17.17 -16.28
C LYS A 181 -20.81 16.75 -16.45
N GLU A 182 -19.93 17.70 -16.72
CA GLU A 182 -18.48 17.44 -16.84
C GLU A 182 -17.87 16.98 -15.52
N THR A 183 -18.20 17.65 -14.41
CA THR A 183 -17.66 17.29 -13.09
C THR A 183 -18.28 16.01 -12.54
N ALA A 184 -19.50 15.65 -12.93
CA ALA A 184 -20.12 14.38 -12.55
C ALA A 184 -19.32 13.15 -13.02
N GLN A 185 -18.69 13.23 -14.21
CA GLN A 185 -17.82 12.16 -14.70
C GLN A 185 -16.63 11.96 -13.75
N TYR A 186 -15.89 13.03 -13.44
CA TYR A 186 -14.76 12.98 -12.52
C TYR A 186 -15.15 12.51 -11.11
N LEU A 187 -16.29 12.97 -10.59
CA LEU A 187 -16.80 12.51 -9.29
C LEU A 187 -17.17 11.02 -9.29
N SER A 188 -17.68 10.51 -10.41
CA SER A 188 -17.96 9.08 -10.58
C SER A 188 -16.68 8.24 -10.66
N GLU A 189 -15.59 8.80 -11.17
CA GLU A 189 -14.27 8.17 -11.20
C GLU A 189 -13.53 8.28 -9.85
N GLY A 190 -14.14 8.90 -8.84
CA GLY A 190 -13.55 9.06 -7.51
C GLY A 190 -12.62 10.25 -7.34
N CYS A 191 -12.57 11.13 -8.33
CA CYS A 191 -11.83 12.37 -8.22
C CYS A 191 -12.54 13.36 -7.29
N THR A 192 -11.75 14.22 -6.67
CA THR A 192 -12.26 15.36 -5.91
C THR A 192 -12.27 16.60 -6.79
N VAL A 193 -13.41 17.28 -6.86
CA VAL A 193 -13.56 18.51 -7.64
C VAL A 193 -13.61 19.72 -6.70
N ILE A 194 -12.69 20.67 -6.91
CA ILE A 194 -12.64 21.97 -6.25
C ILE A 194 -13.14 23.00 -7.26
N TYR A 195 -14.24 23.68 -6.93
CA TYR A 195 -14.78 24.76 -7.72
C TYR A 195 -14.12 26.07 -7.31
N ILE A 196 -13.82 26.91 -8.30
CA ILE A 196 -13.16 28.20 -8.08
C ILE A 196 -14.09 29.29 -8.58
N ALA A 197 -14.36 30.26 -7.70
CA ALA A 197 -15.04 31.49 -8.05
C ALA A 197 -14.10 32.68 -7.88
N ALA A 198 -14.15 33.61 -8.83
CA ALA A 198 -13.45 34.89 -8.82
C ALA A 198 -14.50 36.01 -8.81
N ASP A 199 -14.40 36.94 -7.85
CA ASP A 199 -15.34 38.05 -7.64
C ASP A 199 -16.82 37.61 -7.65
N ASN A 200 -17.11 36.53 -6.92
CA ASN A 200 -18.44 35.89 -6.82
C ASN A 200 -19.01 35.32 -8.14
N VAL A 201 -18.18 35.13 -9.16
CA VAL A 201 -18.55 34.45 -10.41
C VAL A 201 -17.78 33.14 -10.51
N LEU A 202 -18.43 32.05 -10.90
CA LEU A 202 -17.75 30.79 -11.16
C LEU A 202 -16.71 30.99 -12.28
N ALA A 203 -15.43 30.85 -11.94
CA ALA A 203 -14.32 30.96 -12.88
C ALA A 203 -13.99 29.59 -13.50
N GLY A 204 -14.11 28.50 -12.73
CA GLY A 204 -13.90 27.15 -13.23
C GLY A 204 -13.77 26.12 -12.12
N TYR A 205 -13.07 25.02 -12.41
CA TYR A 205 -12.82 23.96 -11.45
C TYR A 205 -11.47 23.27 -11.65
N ILE A 206 -10.97 22.68 -10.57
CA ILE A 206 -9.78 21.83 -10.53
C ILE A 206 -10.21 20.44 -10.06
N VAL A 207 -9.69 19.43 -10.74
CA VAL A 207 -9.92 18.03 -10.40
C VAL A 207 -8.64 17.45 -9.83
N LEU A 208 -8.74 16.88 -8.63
CA LEU A 208 -7.69 16.10 -8.00
C LEU A 208 -8.05 14.63 -8.02
N SER A 209 -7.07 13.79 -8.33
CA SER A 209 -7.20 12.34 -8.21
C SER A 209 -6.07 11.79 -7.37
N ASP A 210 -6.34 10.70 -6.66
CA ASP A 210 -5.30 9.92 -6.02
C ASP A 210 -4.70 8.97 -7.05
N THR A 211 -3.42 9.17 -7.39
CA THR A 211 -2.77 8.44 -8.50
C THR A 211 -2.38 7.03 -8.04
N VAL A 212 -2.81 6.02 -8.81
CA VAL A 212 -2.42 4.62 -8.61
C VAL A 212 -0.92 4.44 -8.90
N ARG A 213 -0.21 3.67 -8.08
CA ARG A 213 1.22 3.44 -8.28
C ARG A 213 1.45 2.58 -9.53
N PRO A 214 2.45 2.89 -10.38
CA PRO A 214 2.72 2.13 -11.61
C PRO A 214 2.98 0.63 -11.37
N GLU A 215 3.57 0.29 -10.23
CA GLU A 215 3.87 -1.09 -9.82
C GLU A 215 2.66 -1.87 -9.29
N THR A 216 1.52 -1.22 -9.04
CA THR A 216 0.37 -1.86 -8.38
C THR A 216 -0.28 -2.93 -9.26
N GLU A 217 -0.57 -2.64 -10.52
CA GLU A 217 -1.19 -3.60 -11.45
C GLU A 217 -0.37 -4.91 -11.58
N PRO A 218 0.93 -4.88 -11.91
CA PRO A 218 1.71 -6.12 -12.01
C PRO A 218 1.86 -6.83 -10.65
N MET A 219 1.86 -6.09 -9.54
CA MET A 219 1.89 -6.66 -8.19
C MET A 219 0.62 -7.45 -7.87
N ILE A 220 -0.56 -6.92 -8.19
CA ILE A 220 -1.85 -7.60 -8.02
C ILE A 220 -1.91 -8.88 -8.88
N GLU A 221 -1.45 -8.81 -10.13
CA GLU A 221 -1.40 -9.98 -11.02
C GLU A 221 -0.52 -11.11 -10.44
N ARG A 222 0.65 -10.75 -9.92
CA ARG A 222 1.59 -11.68 -9.29
C ARG A 222 1.02 -12.33 -8.03
N LEU A 223 0.30 -11.58 -7.21
CA LEU A 223 -0.39 -12.14 -6.03
C LEU A 223 -1.46 -13.16 -6.43
N HIS A 224 -2.23 -12.86 -7.49
CA HIS A 224 -3.17 -13.82 -8.06
C HIS A 224 -2.48 -15.11 -8.54
N LYS A 225 -1.33 -15.01 -9.23
CA LYS A 225 -0.53 -16.19 -9.67
C LYS A 225 -0.02 -17.01 -8.49
N LEU A 226 0.23 -16.38 -7.34
CA LEU A 226 0.61 -17.07 -6.10
C LEU A 226 -0.59 -17.69 -5.37
N GLY A 227 -1.80 -17.60 -5.91
CA GLY A 227 -3.03 -18.13 -5.31
C GLY A 227 -3.54 -17.31 -4.12
N VAL A 228 -3.15 -16.03 -4.02
CA VAL A 228 -3.62 -15.10 -3.00
C VAL A 228 -4.64 -14.18 -3.65
N GLN A 229 -5.87 -14.16 -3.15
CA GLN A 229 -6.97 -13.37 -3.71
C GLN A 229 -6.91 -11.91 -3.19
N PRO A 230 -6.71 -10.92 -4.07
CA PRO A 230 -6.77 -9.51 -3.72
C PRO A 230 -8.21 -9.04 -3.45
N VAL A 231 -8.39 -8.22 -2.43
CA VAL A 231 -9.65 -7.59 -2.04
C VAL A 231 -9.39 -6.11 -1.75
N LEU A 232 -10.19 -5.22 -2.32
CA LEU A 232 -10.11 -3.78 -2.04
C LEU A 232 -11.09 -3.41 -0.93
N LEU A 233 -10.60 -2.77 0.14
CA LEU A 233 -11.41 -2.17 1.20
C LEU A 233 -11.19 -0.67 1.19
N THR A 234 -12.21 0.14 0.89
CA THR A 234 -12.02 1.60 0.80
C THR A 234 -13.22 2.38 1.33
N GLY A 235 -12.96 3.56 1.89
CA GLY A 235 -13.98 4.53 2.29
C GLY A 235 -14.59 5.31 1.13
N ASP A 236 -13.99 5.22 -0.07
CA ASP A 236 -14.50 5.83 -1.29
C ASP A 236 -15.86 5.29 -1.70
N ASN A 237 -16.58 6.04 -2.54
CA ASN A 237 -17.85 5.59 -3.09
C ASN A 237 -17.67 4.39 -4.04
N GLU A 238 -18.79 3.73 -4.36
CA GLU A 238 -18.79 2.49 -5.14
C GLU A 238 -18.26 2.66 -6.57
N ASN A 239 -18.54 3.79 -7.21
CA ASN A 239 -18.08 4.07 -8.58
C ASN A 239 -16.55 4.27 -8.62
N ALA A 240 -16.02 5.06 -7.69
CA ALA A 240 -14.59 5.32 -7.52
C ALA A 240 -13.81 4.02 -7.24
N ALA A 241 -14.30 3.24 -6.27
CA ALA A 241 -13.70 1.98 -5.90
C ALA A 241 -13.72 0.98 -7.06
N SER A 242 -14.83 0.92 -7.81
CA SER A 242 -14.98 0.05 -8.98
C SER A 242 -14.05 0.44 -10.13
N ALA A 243 -13.85 1.74 -10.37
CA ALA A 243 -12.93 2.23 -11.39
C ALA A 243 -11.49 1.77 -11.13
N ILE A 244 -11.00 1.97 -9.90
CA ILE A 244 -9.65 1.55 -9.49
C ILE A 244 -9.51 0.03 -9.48
N ALA A 245 -10.52 -0.68 -8.99
CA ALA A 245 -10.50 -2.14 -8.96
C ALA A 245 -10.49 -2.73 -10.38
N CYS A 246 -11.25 -2.15 -11.32
CA CYS A 246 -11.24 -2.56 -12.71
C CYS A 246 -9.87 -2.31 -13.35
N GLN A 247 -9.26 -1.15 -13.10
CA GLN A 247 -7.91 -0.81 -13.57
C GLN A 247 -6.86 -1.81 -13.05
N LEU A 248 -7.00 -2.27 -11.80
CA LEU A 248 -6.04 -3.16 -11.15
C LEU A 248 -6.37 -4.65 -11.31
N GLY A 249 -7.50 -5.01 -11.94
CA GLY A 249 -7.96 -6.40 -12.04
C GLY A 249 -8.41 -7.03 -10.71
N ILE A 250 -8.80 -6.21 -9.72
CA ILE A 250 -9.31 -6.66 -8.43
C ILE A 250 -10.79 -7.00 -8.56
N ARG A 251 -11.15 -8.27 -8.32
CA ARG A 251 -12.53 -8.75 -8.50
C ARG A 251 -13.46 -8.47 -7.33
N LYS A 252 -12.92 -8.27 -6.13
CA LYS A 252 -13.69 -8.15 -4.89
C LYS A 252 -13.42 -6.80 -4.25
N VAL A 253 -14.46 -5.99 -4.12
CA VAL A 253 -14.39 -4.60 -3.69
C VAL A 253 -15.46 -4.34 -2.65
N HIS A 254 -15.07 -3.66 -1.58
CA HIS A 254 -15.98 -3.15 -0.57
C HIS A 254 -15.74 -1.64 -0.43
N ALA A 255 -16.71 -0.87 -0.90
CA ALA A 255 -16.69 0.58 -0.92
C ALA A 255 -17.47 1.17 0.27
N GLY A 256 -17.25 2.46 0.56
CA GLY A 256 -17.93 3.18 1.64
C GLY A 256 -17.59 2.66 3.05
N CYS A 257 -16.48 1.93 3.20
CA CYS A 257 -16.11 1.28 4.45
C CYS A 257 -15.63 2.31 5.48
N ARG A 258 -16.22 2.28 6.67
CA ARG A 258 -15.64 2.86 7.89
C ARG A 258 -14.60 1.91 8.50
N PRO A 259 -13.78 2.37 9.47
CA PRO A 259 -12.85 1.48 10.17
C PRO A 259 -13.51 0.21 10.74
N GLU A 260 -14.73 0.33 11.27
CA GLU A 260 -15.50 -0.81 11.81
C GLU A 260 -15.94 -1.79 10.73
N ASP A 261 -16.26 -1.30 9.54
CA ASP A 261 -16.67 -2.14 8.41
C ASP A 261 -15.48 -2.96 7.88
N LYS A 262 -14.29 -2.36 7.84
CA LYS A 262 -13.05 -3.08 7.48
C LYS A 262 -12.81 -4.27 8.41
N LEU A 263 -12.96 -4.04 9.73
CA LEU A 263 -12.89 -5.10 10.74
C LEU A 263 -13.93 -6.21 10.50
N HIS A 264 -15.17 -5.82 10.21
CA HIS A 264 -16.25 -6.77 9.97
C HIS A 264 -16.00 -7.66 8.74
N TRP A 265 -15.48 -7.09 7.66
CA TRP A 265 -15.11 -7.85 6.46
C TRP A 265 -13.98 -8.84 6.71
N ILE A 266 -12.93 -8.41 7.43
CA ILE A 266 -11.82 -9.28 7.83
C ILE A 266 -12.34 -10.44 8.69
N ASP A 267 -13.15 -10.14 9.72
CA ASP A 267 -13.76 -11.15 10.60
C ASP A 267 -14.65 -12.13 9.84
N SER A 268 -15.40 -11.65 8.84
CA SER A 268 -16.26 -12.48 8.00
C SER A 268 -15.45 -13.45 7.13
N TYR A 269 -14.29 -13.05 6.63
CA TYR A 269 -13.40 -13.95 5.90
C TYR A 269 -12.75 -14.99 6.81
N GLN A 270 -12.28 -14.56 7.99
CA GLN A 270 -11.71 -15.47 8.98
C GLN A 270 -12.72 -16.54 9.43
N LYS A 271 -14.00 -16.15 9.62
CA LYS A 271 -15.09 -17.10 9.92
C LYS A 271 -15.37 -18.09 8.80
N ASN A 272 -15.09 -17.74 7.55
CA ASN A 272 -15.18 -18.64 6.41
C ASN A 272 -13.95 -19.56 6.26
N GLY A 273 -12.98 -19.48 7.18
CA GLY A 273 -11.75 -20.28 7.17
C GLY A 273 -10.65 -19.72 6.28
N ASP A 274 -10.80 -18.51 5.75
CA ASP A 274 -9.75 -17.83 4.99
C ASP A 274 -8.78 -17.14 5.95
N ALA A 275 -7.47 -17.39 5.80
CA ALA A 275 -6.44 -16.61 6.45
C ALA A 275 -6.22 -15.29 5.68
N VAL A 276 -6.33 -14.17 6.39
CA VAL A 276 -6.39 -12.82 5.82
C VAL A 276 -5.16 -12.02 6.19
N CYS A 277 -4.53 -11.41 5.19
CA CYS A 277 -3.52 -10.39 5.37
C CYS A 277 -4.10 -9.01 5.05
N MET A 278 -3.93 -8.02 5.94
CA MET A 278 -4.34 -6.64 5.71
C MET A 278 -3.13 -5.76 5.41
N ILE A 279 -3.24 -4.88 4.42
CA ILE A 279 -2.25 -3.86 4.11
C ILE A 279 -2.87 -2.47 4.20
N GLY A 280 -2.23 -1.58 4.95
CA GLY A 280 -2.68 -0.20 5.11
C GLY A 280 -1.55 0.73 5.57
N ASP A 281 -1.79 2.03 5.51
CA ASP A 281 -0.87 3.10 5.91
C ASP A 281 -1.41 3.91 7.11
N GLY A 282 -2.72 3.93 7.32
CA GLY A 282 -3.36 4.89 8.20
C GLY A 282 -3.64 4.43 9.64
N ILE A 283 -3.88 5.42 10.50
CA ILE A 283 -4.50 5.26 11.83
C ILE A 283 -5.84 4.52 11.72
N ASN A 284 -6.58 4.77 10.62
CA ASN A 284 -7.87 4.13 10.34
C ASN A 284 -7.75 2.62 10.10
N ASP A 285 -6.58 2.14 9.69
CA ASP A 285 -6.33 0.73 9.38
C ASP A 285 -5.68 -0.02 10.53
N ALA A 286 -5.14 0.66 11.53
CA ALA A 286 -4.50 0.04 12.69
C ALA A 286 -5.38 -1.04 13.37
N PRO A 287 -6.70 -0.84 13.59
CA PRO A 287 -7.55 -1.90 14.11
C PRO A 287 -7.66 -3.11 13.16
N ALA A 288 -7.82 -2.85 11.87
CA ALA A 288 -7.95 -3.88 10.83
C ALA A 288 -6.65 -4.70 10.67
N LEU A 289 -5.49 -4.04 10.70
CA LEU A 289 -4.17 -4.64 10.71
C LEU A 289 -4.03 -5.62 11.89
N LYS A 290 -4.40 -5.19 13.09
CA LYS A 290 -4.29 -6.02 14.30
C LYS A 290 -5.25 -7.21 14.33
N LYS A 291 -6.42 -7.08 13.71
CA LYS A 291 -7.44 -8.13 13.63
C LYS A 291 -7.12 -9.21 12.59
N SER A 292 -6.43 -8.83 11.51
CA SER A 292 -6.03 -9.76 10.46
C SER A 292 -5.05 -10.83 10.96
N ASP A 293 -4.91 -11.93 10.23
CA ASP A 293 -3.95 -12.99 10.58
C ASP A 293 -2.50 -12.52 10.42
N VAL A 294 -2.27 -11.59 9.48
CA VAL A 294 -1.00 -10.85 9.33
C VAL A 294 -1.31 -9.43 8.89
N GLY A 295 -0.93 -8.44 9.69
CA GLY A 295 -0.98 -7.02 9.33
C GLY A 295 0.33 -6.55 8.72
N ILE A 296 0.28 -5.87 7.57
CA ILE A 296 1.43 -5.20 6.94
C ILE A 296 1.17 -3.69 6.88
N ALA A 297 1.98 -2.90 7.57
CA ALA A 297 1.93 -1.45 7.49
C ALA A 297 2.90 -0.90 6.44
N MET A 298 2.46 0.10 5.70
CA MET A 298 3.33 1.03 4.97
C MET A 298 4.19 1.78 5.99
N GLY A 299 5.45 2.11 5.69
CA GLY A 299 6.42 2.66 6.65
C GLY A 299 6.84 4.09 6.36
N GLY A 300 6.82 4.54 5.11
CA GLY A 300 7.15 5.92 4.74
C GLY A 300 5.96 6.87 4.84
N ILE A 301 4.79 6.40 4.40
CA ILE A 301 3.49 7.09 4.50
C ILE A 301 2.70 6.63 5.73
N GLY A 302 3.13 5.51 6.34
CA GLY A 302 2.51 4.92 7.50
C GLY A 302 2.52 5.82 8.73
N SER A 303 1.40 5.92 9.44
CA SER A 303 1.42 6.50 10.79
C SER A 303 2.19 5.58 11.76
N ASP A 304 2.88 6.15 12.76
CA ASP A 304 3.55 5.38 13.81
C ASP A 304 2.61 4.33 14.45
N ILE A 305 1.32 4.68 14.56
CA ILE A 305 0.26 3.82 15.08
C ILE A 305 0.01 2.60 14.19
N ALA A 306 0.04 2.77 12.85
CA ALA A 306 -0.13 1.67 11.90
C ALA A 306 1.07 0.72 11.95
N VAL A 307 2.29 1.27 11.98
CA VAL A 307 3.53 0.50 12.16
C VAL A 307 3.49 -0.28 13.48
N ASP A 308 2.98 0.32 14.55
CA ASP A 308 2.83 -0.33 15.85
C ASP A 308 1.75 -1.40 15.92
N ALA A 309 0.70 -1.28 15.10
CA ALA A 309 -0.36 -2.28 15.03
C ALA A 309 0.02 -3.50 14.18
N ALA A 310 0.88 -3.34 13.18
CA ALA A 310 1.22 -4.37 12.21
C ALA A 310 2.25 -5.40 12.72
N ASP A 311 2.23 -6.59 12.13
CA ASP A 311 3.24 -7.64 12.35
C ASP A 311 4.49 -7.41 11.46
N ILE A 312 4.29 -6.79 10.30
CA ILE A 312 5.34 -6.44 9.32
C ILE A 312 5.24 -4.96 8.95
N ALA A 313 6.36 -4.26 8.89
CA ALA A 313 6.43 -2.89 8.37
C ALA A 313 7.28 -2.82 7.09
N LEU A 314 6.84 -2.05 6.10
CA LEU A 314 7.52 -1.85 4.81
C LEU A 314 8.29 -0.53 4.81
N VAL A 315 9.63 -0.57 4.80
CA VAL A 315 10.48 0.61 5.05
C VAL A 315 10.41 1.67 3.94
N ASP A 316 10.33 1.26 2.68
CA ASP A 316 10.42 2.16 1.52
C ASP A 316 9.10 2.28 0.74
N ASP A 317 7.97 1.87 1.33
CA ASP A 317 6.64 1.82 0.69
C ASP A 317 6.61 1.10 -0.68
N GLU A 318 7.62 0.25 -0.95
CA GLU A 318 7.77 -0.48 -2.20
C GLU A 318 6.85 -1.70 -2.25
N VAL A 319 5.55 -1.46 -2.48
CA VAL A 319 4.53 -2.52 -2.57
C VAL A 319 4.86 -3.59 -3.63
N LYS A 320 5.71 -3.27 -4.62
CA LYS A 320 6.18 -4.19 -5.66
C LYS A 320 6.82 -5.48 -5.12
N GLU A 321 7.37 -5.45 -3.90
CA GLU A 321 8.06 -6.60 -3.28
C GLU A 321 7.10 -7.51 -2.49
N LEU A 322 5.82 -7.14 -2.32
CA LEU A 322 4.83 -7.98 -1.64
C LEU A 322 4.75 -9.40 -2.22
N PRO A 323 4.70 -9.62 -3.55
CA PRO A 323 4.68 -10.97 -4.10
C PRO A 323 5.93 -11.79 -3.72
N HIS A 324 7.10 -11.16 -3.59
CA HIS A 324 8.32 -11.84 -3.15
C HIS A 324 8.19 -12.28 -1.69
N LEU A 325 7.64 -11.44 -0.81
CA LEU A 325 7.39 -11.80 0.60
C LEU A 325 6.44 -13.02 0.73
N PHE A 326 5.35 -13.05 -0.03
CA PHE A 326 4.42 -14.18 -0.07
C PHE A 326 5.06 -15.44 -0.65
N ALA A 327 5.88 -15.31 -1.69
CA ALA A 327 6.58 -16.46 -2.26
C ALA A 327 7.67 -16.99 -1.31
N LEU A 328 8.37 -16.10 -0.60
CA LEU A 328 9.38 -16.41 0.39
C LEU A 328 8.79 -17.15 1.59
N SER A 329 7.66 -16.71 2.13
CA SER A 329 6.98 -17.39 3.25
C SER A 329 6.56 -18.81 2.88
N LYS A 330 5.97 -19.01 1.69
CA LYS A 330 5.66 -20.36 1.18
C LYS A 330 6.90 -21.22 0.98
N ARG A 331 7.99 -20.64 0.45
CA ARG A 331 9.27 -21.34 0.27
C ARG A 331 9.90 -21.72 1.61
N MET A 332 9.85 -20.83 2.60
CA MET A 332 10.31 -21.07 3.97
C MET A 332 9.59 -22.27 4.58
N MET A 333 8.25 -22.30 4.52
CA MET A 333 7.47 -23.45 5.04
C MET A 333 7.82 -24.75 4.32
N THR A 334 8.11 -24.70 3.02
CA THR A 334 8.59 -25.85 2.27
C THR A 334 9.96 -26.32 2.78
N THR A 335 10.91 -25.41 3.00
CA THR A 335 12.22 -25.71 3.58
C THR A 335 12.12 -26.31 4.98
N ILE A 336 11.23 -25.77 5.83
CA ILE A 336 10.97 -26.31 7.18
C ILE A 336 10.45 -27.75 7.09
N LYS A 337 9.42 -28.00 6.26
CA LYS A 337 8.87 -29.36 6.06
C LYS A 337 9.92 -30.34 5.56
N LEU A 338 10.77 -29.93 4.62
CA LEU A 338 11.89 -30.74 4.11
C LEU A 338 12.92 -31.04 5.21
N ASN A 339 13.33 -30.03 5.97
CA ASN A 339 14.30 -30.19 7.06
C ASN A 339 13.77 -31.10 8.17
N LEU A 340 12.51 -30.95 8.56
CA LEU A 340 11.85 -31.82 9.55
C LEU A 340 11.75 -33.25 9.03
N SER A 341 11.31 -33.43 7.78
CA SER A 341 11.19 -34.77 7.16
C SER A 341 12.55 -35.46 7.04
N PHE A 342 13.58 -34.72 6.63
CA PHE A 342 14.96 -35.20 6.58
C PHE A 342 15.46 -35.61 7.97
N SER A 343 15.28 -34.74 8.98
CA SER A 343 15.72 -35.03 10.34
C SER A 343 15.01 -36.24 10.94
N MET A 344 13.70 -36.37 10.75
CA MET A 344 12.94 -37.52 11.24
C MET A 344 13.36 -38.82 10.53
N THR A 345 13.58 -38.77 9.22
CA THR A 345 14.05 -39.92 8.43
C THR A 345 15.44 -40.35 8.87
N LEU A 346 16.37 -39.42 9.04
CA LEU A 346 17.73 -39.68 9.50
C LEU A 346 17.73 -40.31 10.90
N ASN A 347 16.94 -39.78 11.83
CA ASN A 347 16.81 -40.34 13.17
C ASN A 347 16.22 -41.76 13.13
N PHE A 348 15.17 -41.99 12.34
CA PHE A 348 14.56 -43.31 12.20
C PHE A 348 15.53 -44.35 11.64
N VAL A 349 16.25 -44.01 10.57
CA VAL A 349 17.27 -44.88 9.96
C VAL A 349 18.39 -45.18 10.96
N ALA A 350 18.87 -44.17 11.67
CA ALA A 350 19.96 -44.33 12.61
C ALA A 350 19.55 -45.19 13.83
N ILE A 351 18.31 -45.10 14.32
CA ILE A 351 17.76 -45.98 15.35
C ILE A 351 17.69 -47.43 14.84
N ALA A 352 17.19 -47.65 13.62
CA ALA A 352 17.13 -48.99 13.02
C ALA A 352 18.52 -49.62 12.90
N LEU A 353 19.53 -48.85 12.47
CA LEU A 353 20.91 -49.30 12.37
C LEU A 353 21.59 -49.54 13.74
N ALA A 354 21.19 -48.79 14.78
CA ALA A 354 21.65 -49.00 16.14
C ALA A 354 21.08 -50.30 16.74
N ILE A 355 19.81 -50.61 16.45
CA ILE A 355 19.14 -51.85 16.88
C ILE A 355 19.82 -53.08 16.24
N THR A 356 20.11 -53.02 14.93
CA THR A 356 20.82 -54.10 14.23
C THR A 356 22.30 -54.21 14.63
N GLY A 357 22.83 -53.22 15.36
CA GLY A 357 24.22 -53.19 15.84
C GLY A 357 25.23 -52.82 14.77
N ILE A 358 24.79 -52.32 13.62
CA ILE A 358 25.65 -51.84 12.52
C ILE A 358 26.26 -50.49 12.90
N LEU A 359 25.49 -49.63 13.60
CA LEU A 359 25.93 -48.31 14.01
C LEU A 359 26.56 -48.34 15.40
N ASN A 360 27.74 -47.74 15.55
CA ASN A 360 28.38 -47.53 16.86
C ASN A 360 28.12 -46.09 17.37
N PRO A 361 28.35 -45.79 18.67
CA PRO A 361 28.06 -44.48 19.24
C PRO A 361 28.80 -43.31 18.55
N VAL A 362 30.05 -43.54 18.13
CA VAL A 362 30.90 -42.51 17.51
C VAL A 362 30.36 -42.11 16.13
N VAL A 363 30.02 -43.10 15.29
CA VAL A 363 29.43 -42.87 13.97
C VAL A 363 28.04 -42.26 14.11
N GLY A 364 27.25 -42.70 15.09
CA GLY A 364 25.95 -42.09 15.40
C GLY A 364 26.06 -40.59 15.71
N ALA A 365 27.01 -40.20 16.55
CA ALA A 365 27.28 -38.79 16.86
C ALA A 365 27.71 -37.99 15.62
N LEU A 366 28.55 -38.56 14.76
CA LEU A 366 28.98 -37.91 13.51
C LEU A 366 27.83 -37.70 12.53
N VAL A 367 27.00 -38.72 12.31
CA VAL A 367 25.81 -38.64 11.43
C VAL A 367 24.85 -37.56 11.92
N HIS A 368 24.69 -37.44 13.24
CA HIS A 368 23.83 -36.43 13.85
C HIS A 368 24.33 -34.99 13.62
N ASN A 369 25.64 -34.76 13.79
CA ASN A 369 26.26 -33.46 13.52
C ASN A 369 26.21 -33.12 12.02
N ALA A 370 26.49 -34.08 11.14
CA ALA A 370 26.39 -33.90 9.70
C ALA A 370 24.96 -33.53 9.27
N GLY A 371 23.95 -34.21 9.84
CA GLY A 371 22.55 -33.89 9.60
C GLY A 371 22.17 -32.47 10.03
N SER A 372 22.66 -32.03 11.20
CA SER A 372 22.44 -30.65 11.70
C SER A 372 23.06 -29.60 10.78
N VAL A 373 24.28 -29.83 10.30
CA VAL A 373 24.97 -28.94 9.33
C VAL A 373 24.17 -28.85 8.02
N LEU A 374 23.68 -29.98 7.51
CA LEU A 374 22.89 -30.00 6.27
C LEU A 374 21.59 -29.18 6.41
N VAL A 375 20.88 -29.34 7.52
CA VAL A 375 19.68 -28.54 7.83
C VAL A 375 20.00 -27.05 7.87
N ILE A 376 21.09 -26.65 8.56
CA ILE A 376 21.52 -25.26 8.64
C ILE A 376 21.85 -24.70 7.26
N ILE A 377 22.61 -25.44 6.44
CA ILE A 377 22.96 -25.02 5.07
C ILE A 377 21.70 -24.85 4.23
N ASN A 378 20.77 -25.81 4.28
CA ASN A 378 19.53 -25.74 3.50
C ASN A 378 18.66 -24.53 3.92
N SER A 379 18.57 -24.25 5.23
CA SER A 379 17.92 -23.04 5.74
C SER A 379 18.64 -21.77 5.28
N ALA A 380 19.97 -21.72 5.34
CA ALA A 380 20.77 -20.57 4.94
C ALA A 380 20.64 -20.22 3.44
N LEU A 381 20.29 -21.18 2.58
CA LEU A 381 20.00 -20.89 1.16
C LEU A 381 18.81 -19.93 0.98
N LEU A 382 17.90 -19.83 1.96
CA LEU A 382 16.81 -18.84 1.95
C LEU A 382 17.35 -17.40 1.97
N LEU A 383 18.51 -17.12 2.58
CA LEU A 383 19.09 -15.77 2.63
C LEU A 383 19.44 -15.20 1.24
N LYS A 384 19.69 -16.07 0.26
CA LYS A 384 20.01 -15.71 -1.13
C LYS A 384 18.90 -16.07 -2.10
N TRP A 385 17.77 -16.56 -1.60
CA TRP A 385 16.67 -16.96 -2.45
C TRP A 385 15.98 -15.73 -3.03
N LYS A 386 15.73 -15.77 -4.34
CA LYS A 386 14.96 -14.75 -5.04
C LYS A 386 13.93 -15.46 -5.91
N ALA A 387 12.70 -14.98 -5.92
CA ALA A 387 11.68 -15.49 -6.82
C ALA A 387 12.09 -15.22 -8.28
N LYS A 388 12.65 -16.23 -8.95
CA LYS A 388 13.19 -16.10 -10.32
C LYS A 388 12.13 -15.97 -11.42
N ASN A 389 10.86 -16.26 -11.12
CA ASN A 389 9.77 -16.34 -12.12
C ASN A 389 8.59 -15.39 -11.82
N LEU A 390 8.85 -14.26 -11.17
CA LEU A 390 7.82 -13.21 -11.03
C LEU A 390 7.96 -12.11 -12.08
N ALA A 391 9.00 -12.11 -12.92
CA ALA A 391 9.21 -11.09 -13.95
C ALA A 391 8.03 -11.02 -14.92
#